data_AF-A0A399EMX1-F1
#
_entry.id   AF-A0A399EMX1-F1
#
_cell.length_a   1.000
_cell.length_b   1.000
_cell.length_c   1.000
_cell.angle_alpha   90.00
_cell.angle_beta   90.00
_cell.angle_gamma   90.00
#
_symmetry.space_group_name_H-M   'P 1'
#
loop_
_entity.id
_entity.type
_entity.pdbx_description
1 polymer ?
#
loop_
_entity_poly.entity_id
_entity_poly.type
_entity_poly.pdbx_seq_one_letter_code
_entity_poly.pdbx_strand_id
1 'polypeptide(L)'
;MDAIRGIEPGRARQCVLLVTGDVAFSGKPEEYRLASDFLAGLRQRLESETDNPVEVILIPGNHDCDFAFDSKARGLLRDASLNCGDADASVVDIATNVQSAFFEFRSTFAKGACPQGLERLFQTVEIPVAGGRLYVNAYNTAWLSTLSEKPGELFMPVTRLTPPDQRDGLVVSVFHHPYGWLEPNNARDFRNLALPEVKVRVEGEAIRILPLPPYESRVWVREAMLLAGYAAAHLALREGLPFPFATQEAPTRRVEGESLSALWEQRKAMKRAQLKAVPAPHKGLGLPLYAQVTSPLRRYLDLVAHQQLRAWLKSERPLTQAEVLERVGAAEAVADWVREAERKSKLHCTLLYLQERGYEGPGVLVERRGGQGVFLLPELGLTAQVALPSPLPLDTEVRLRFLEADLTALEARFALL
;
A
#
# COMPACT_ATOMS: atom_id res chain seq x y z
N MET A 1 -21.17 20.18 -20.82
CA MET A 1 -20.62 19.78 -22.12
C MET A 1 -19.18 20.25 -22.36
N ASP A 2 -18.43 20.71 -21.34
CA ASP A 2 -16.99 21.04 -21.48
C ASP A 2 -16.12 20.20 -20.52
N ALA A 3 -16.23 18.88 -20.61
CA ALA A 3 -15.43 17.96 -19.79
C ALA A 3 -13.97 17.81 -20.29
N ILE A 4 -13.69 18.22 -21.53
CA ILE A 4 -12.39 18.06 -22.18
C ILE A 4 -11.73 19.44 -22.29
N ARG A 5 -10.57 19.61 -21.68
CA ARG A 5 -9.77 20.86 -21.73
C ARG A 5 -8.29 20.54 -21.92
N GLY A 6 -7.62 21.29 -22.79
CA GLY A 6 -6.15 21.28 -22.88
C GLY A 6 -5.52 20.11 -23.64
N ILE A 7 -6.26 19.39 -24.48
CA ILE A 7 -5.69 18.37 -25.36
C ILE A 7 -5.26 19.06 -26.67
N GLU A 8 -3.96 19.10 -26.94
CA GLU A 8 -3.43 19.49 -28.25
C GLU A 8 -3.63 18.32 -29.23
N PRO A 9 -4.32 18.52 -30.37
CA PRO A 9 -4.52 17.47 -31.37
C PRO A 9 -3.19 16.85 -31.82
N GLY A 10 -3.12 15.51 -31.85
CA GLY A 10 -1.96 14.76 -32.34
C GLY A 10 -0.80 14.56 -31.35
N ARG A 11 -0.91 15.01 -30.08
CA ARG A 11 0.16 14.85 -29.08
C ARG A 11 0.00 13.59 -28.22
N ALA A 12 -1.24 13.16 -27.94
CA ALA A 12 -1.51 11.89 -27.26
C ALA A 12 -1.39 10.73 -28.25
N ARG A 13 -0.64 9.67 -27.90
CA ARG A 13 -0.50 8.44 -28.72
C ARG A 13 -1.29 7.25 -28.21
N GLN A 14 -1.96 7.43 -27.06
CA GLN A 14 -2.85 6.46 -26.42
C GLN A 14 -3.73 7.25 -25.45
N CYS A 15 -5.03 6.93 -25.40
CA CYS A 15 -5.95 7.52 -24.42
C CYS A 15 -6.59 6.42 -23.57
N VAL A 16 -6.70 6.67 -22.27
CA VAL A 16 -7.33 5.77 -21.30
C VAL A 16 -8.33 6.56 -20.47
N LEU A 17 -9.58 6.12 -20.47
CA LEU A 17 -10.65 6.70 -19.66
C LEU A 17 -10.88 5.80 -18.45
N LEU A 18 -10.48 6.29 -17.27
CA LEU A 18 -10.66 5.59 -15.99
C LEU A 18 -11.92 6.13 -15.29
N VAL A 19 -12.84 5.24 -14.93
CA VAL A 19 -14.03 5.55 -14.14
C VAL A 19 -13.96 4.77 -12.84
N THR A 20 -13.79 5.50 -11.73
CA THR A 20 -13.35 4.94 -10.45
C THR A 20 -14.49 4.73 -9.44
N GLY A 21 -15.55 4.05 -9.88
CA GLY A 21 -16.72 3.71 -9.07
C GLY A 21 -17.84 4.75 -9.09
N ASP A 22 -18.94 4.36 -8.47
CA ASP A 22 -20.20 5.11 -8.33
C ASP A 22 -20.71 5.63 -9.67
N VAL A 23 -20.83 4.72 -10.64
CA VAL A 23 -21.45 5.01 -11.93
C VAL A 23 -22.97 5.14 -11.77
N ALA A 24 -23.53 4.25 -10.96
CA ALA A 24 -24.93 4.22 -10.57
C ALA A 24 -25.13 4.84 -9.18
N PHE A 25 -26.37 5.16 -8.82
CA PHE A 25 -26.75 5.61 -7.48
C PHE A 25 -27.18 4.45 -6.58
N SER A 26 -27.83 3.44 -7.17
CA SER A 26 -28.39 2.27 -6.46
C SER A 26 -28.15 0.94 -7.17
N GLY A 27 -27.19 0.90 -8.10
CA GLY A 27 -26.77 -0.31 -8.81
C GLY A 27 -27.80 -0.88 -9.80
N LYS A 28 -28.87 -0.13 -10.13
CA LYS A 28 -29.96 -0.66 -10.95
C LYS A 28 -29.64 -0.64 -12.45
N PRO A 29 -30.08 -1.65 -13.23
CA PRO A 29 -29.81 -1.73 -14.68
C PRO A 29 -30.18 -0.48 -15.49
N GLU A 30 -31.27 0.20 -15.15
CA GLU A 30 -31.73 1.41 -15.83
C GLU A 30 -30.78 2.60 -15.65
N GLU A 31 -30.05 2.70 -14.53
CA GLU A 31 -29.12 3.79 -14.24
C GLU A 31 -27.90 3.72 -15.16
N TYR A 32 -27.45 2.51 -15.49
CA TYR A 32 -26.31 2.28 -16.38
C TYR A 32 -26.59 2.61 -17.85
N ARG A 33 -27.86 2.70 -18.28
CA ARG A 33 -28.19 3.10 -19.66
C ARG A 33 -27.73 4.53 -19.95
N LEU A 34 -28.01 5.44 -19.03
CA LEU A 34 -27.58 6.84 -19.14
C LEU A 34 -26.05 6.95 -19.12
N ALA A 35 -25.40 6.18 -18.24
CA ALA A 35 -23.94 6.13 -18.18
C ALA A 35 -23.33 5.57 -19.47
N SER A 36 -23.96 4.55 -20.07
CA SER A 36 -23.49 3.93 -21.31
C SER A 36 -23.52 4.91 -22.47
N ASP A 37 -24.64 5.61 -22.66
CA ASP A 37 -24.77 6.63 -23.72
C ASP A 37 -23.74 7.76 -23.53
N PHE A 38 -23.53 8.21 -22.29
CA PHE A 38 -22.55 9.25 -21.98
C PHE A 38 -21.11 8.80 -22.25
N LEU A 39 -20.70 7.63 -21.76
CA LEU A 39 -19.34 7.12 -21.94
C LEU A 39 -19.06 6.76 -23.41
N ALA A 40 -20.04 6.23 -24.14
CA ALA A 40 -19.91 5.97 -25.57
C ALA A 40 -19.72 7.28 -26.36
N GLY A 41 -20.51 8.32 -26.05
CA GLY A 41 -20.35 9.64 -26.66
C GLY A 41 -19.01 10.30 -26.32
N LEU A 42 -18.57 10.19 -25.06
CA LEU A 42 -17.27 10.72 -24.62
C LEU A 42 -16.11 10.00 -25.31
N ARG A 43 -16.16 8.67 -25.39
CA ARG A 43 -15.20 7.84 -26.11
C ARG A 43 -15.09 8.28 -27.56
N GLN A 44 -16.21 8.36 -28.28
CA GLN A 44 -16.23 8.76 -29.69
C GLN A 44 -15.60 10.15 -29.90
N ARG A 45 -15.88 11.09 -28.99
CA ARG A 45 -15.34 12.45 -29.08
C ARG A 45 -13.85 12.49 -28.82
N LEU A 46 -13.37 11.78 -27.80
CA LEU A 46 -11.94 11.65 -27.49
C LEU A 46 -11.17 10.96 -28.63
N GLU A 47 -11.73 9.89 -29.20
CA GLU A 47 -11.15 9.21 -30.37
C GLU A 47 -11.04 10.19 -31.55
N SER A 48 -12.08 11.01 -31.79
CA SER A 48 -12.06 12.02 -32.86
C SER A 48 -11.07 13.17 -32.64
N GLU A 49 -10.88 13.62 -31.39
CA GLU A 49 -10.00 14.74 -31.06
C GLU A 49 -8.52 14.31 -30.98
N THR A 50 -8.26 13.07 -30.59
CA THR A 50 -6.91 12.53 -30.41
C THR A 50 -6.39 11.74 -31.60
N ASP A 51 -7.26 11.29 -32.51
CA ASP A 51 -6.93 10.36 -33.60
C ASP A 51 -6.33 9.03 -33.09
N ASN A 52 -6.73 8.62 -31.88
CA ASN A 52 -6.23 7.42 -31.22
C ASN A 52 -7.37 6.64 -30.55
N PRO A 53 -7.28 5.30 -30.47
CA PRO A 53 -8.27 4.51 -29.73
C PRO A 53 -8.27 4.86 -28.25
N VAL A 54 -9.46 4.89 -27.65
CA VAL A 54 -9.66 5.15 -26.22
C VAL A 54 -10.00 3.84 -25.52
N GLU A 55 -9.17 3.41 -24.58
CA GLU A 55 -9.45 2.27 -23.71
C GLU A 55 -10.28 2.75 -22.50
N VAL A 56 -11.43 2.13 -22.24
CA VAL A 56 -12.31 2.52 -21.11
C VAL A 56 -12.21 1.46 -20.02
N ILE A 57 -11.81 1.87 -18.82
CA ILE A 57 -11.65 0.97 -17.67
C ILE A 57 -12.56 1.46 -16.55
N LEU A 58 -13.47 0.58 -16.16
CA LEU A 58 -14.51 0.82 -15.17
C LEU A 58 -14.23 -0.06 -13.95
N ILE A 59 -14.22 0.54 -12.76
CA ILE A 59 -14.30 -0.18 -11.49
C ILE A 59 -15.57 0.21 -10.77
N PRO A 60 -16.16 -0.69 -9.96
CA PRO A 60 -17.37 -0.37 -9.21
C PRO A 60 -17.04 0.35 -7.90
N GLY A 61 -17.98 1.19 -7.47
CA GLY A 61 -18.08 1.74 -6.13
C GLY A 61 -19.19 1.07 -5.34
N ASN A 62 -19.44 1.59 -4.14
CA ASN A 62 -20.48 1.06 -3.26
C ASN A 62 -21.89 1.42 -3.74
N HIS A 63 -22.07 2.52 -4.48
CA HIS A 63 -23.35 2.87 -5.10
C HIS A 63 -23.69 2.03 -6.33
N ASP A 64 -22.72 1.29 -6.87
CA ASP A 64 -22.94 0.32 -7.94
C ASP A 64 -23.50 -1.02 -7.42
N CYS A 65 -23.72 -1.15 -6.11
CA CYS A 65 -24.37 -2.30 -5.49
C CYS A 65 -25.91 -2.15 -5.44
N ASP A 66 -26.62 -3.09 -6.06
CA ASP A 66 -28.05 -3.26 -5.84
C ASP A 66 -28.30 -4.16 -4.63
N PHE A 67 -28.51 -3.51 -3.48
CA PHE A 67 -28.77 -4.20 -2.21
C PHE A 67 -30.14 -4.88 -2.14
N ALA A 68 -31.01 -4.76 -3.15
CA ALA A 68 -32.21 -5.61 -3.25
C ALA A 68 -31.84 -7.09 -3.45
N PHE A 69 -30.65 -7.37 -3.99
CA PHE A 69 -30.09 -8.71 -4.15
C PHE A 69 -29.17 -9.14 -3.01
N ASP A 70 -29.10 -8.37 -1.92
CA ASP A 70 -28.30 -8.74 -0.75
C ASP A 70 -28.87 -10.00 -0.09
N SER A 71 -28.00 -10.90 0.33
CA SER A 71 -28.40 -12.22 0.82
C SER A 71 -27.79 -12.53 2.17
N LYS A 72 -28.46 -13.41 2.95
CA LYS A 72 -27.89 -13.91 4.21
C LYS A 72 -26.54 -14.59 4.01
N ALA A 73 -26.36 -15.28 2.87
CA ALA A 73 -25.09 -15.89 2.50
C ALA A 73 -23.98 -14.85 2.36
N ARG A 74 -24.24 -13.75 1.65
CA ARG A 74 -23.31 -12.62 1.51
C ARG A 74 -22.97 -11.99 2.86
N GLY A 75 -23.95 -11.80 3.74
CA GLY A 75 -23.71 -11.31 5.10
C GLY A 75 -22.77 -12.21 5.92
N LEU A 76 -22.98 -13.53 5.89
CA LEU A 76 -22.10 -14.50 6.56
C LEU A 76 -20.70 -14.53 5.96
N LEU A 77 -20.59 -14.43 4.63
CA LEU A 77 -19.30 -14.38 3.94
C LEU A 77 -18.52 -13.12 4.28
N ARG A 78 -19.18 -11.96 4.36
CA ARG A 78 -18.54 -10.71 4.80
C ARG A 78 -17.91 -10.89 6.17
N ASP A 79 -18.70 -11.38 7.13
CA ASP A 79 -18.24 -11.55 8.51
C ASP A 79 -17.11 -12.61 8.58
N ALA A 80 -17.15 -13.66 7.76
CA ALA A 80 -16.08 -14.66 7.68
C ALA A 80 -14.81 -14.13 6.99
N SER A 81 -14.92 -13.49 5.82
CA SER A 81 -13.79 -12.98 5.04
C SER A 81 -13.06 -11.83 5.76
N LEU A 82 -13.76 -11.00 6.54
CA LEU A 82 -13.15 -10.03 7.47
C LEU A 82 -12.25 -10.70 8.52
N ASN A 83 -12.51 -11.96 8.86
CA ASN A 83 -11.83 -12.69 9.91
C ASN A 83 -10.74 -13.65 9.41
N CYS A 84 -10.86 -14.21 8.20
CA CYS A 84 -9.93 -15.23 7.69
C CYS A 84 -9.23 -14.89 6.37
N GLY A 85 -9.65 -13.84 5.66
CA GLY A 85 -9.08 -13.45 4.37
C GLY A 85 -9.25 -14.49 3.25
N ASP A 86 -10.12 -15.50 3.43
CA ASP A 86 -10.41 -16.50 2.41
C ASP A 86 -11.54 -16.01 1.49
N ALA A 87 -11.24 -15.92 0.21
CA ALA A 87 -12.15 -15.44 -0.84
C ALA A 87 -11.80 -16.15 -2.15
N ASP A 88 -12.20 -17.42 -2.26
CA ASP A 88 -12.10 -18.13 -3.53
C ASP A 88 -13.10 -17.57 -4.57
N ALA A 89 -13.02 -18.07 -5.80
CA ALA A 89 -13.88 -17.60 -6.89
C ALA A 89 -15.38 -17.68 -6.53
N SER A 90 -15.82 -18.73 -5.85
CA SER A 90 -17.23 -18.91 -5.48
C SER A 90 -17.68 -17.90 -4.43
N VAL A 91 -16.83 -17.61 -3.44
CA VAL A 91 -17.09 -16.58 -2.42
C VAL A 91 -17.20 -15.20 -3.07
N VAL A 92 -16.28 -14.88 -3.99
CA VAL A 92 -16.30 -13.60 -4.71
C VAL A 92 -17.57 -13.47 -5.55
N ASP A 93 -17.98 -14.52 -6.27
CA ASP A 93 -19.21 -14.47 -7.08
C ASP A 93 -20.45 -14.20 -6.23
N ILE A 94 -20.58 -14.87 -5.08
CA ILE A 94 -21.70 -14.65 -4.15
C ILE A 94 -21.65 -13.23 -3.56
N ALA A 95 -20.48 -12.78 -3.12
CA ALA A 95 -20.30 -11.46 -2.52
C ALA A 95 -20.58 -10.32 -3.50
N THR A 96 -20.17 -10.48 -4.75
CA THR A 96 -20.29 -9.46 -5.80
C THR A 96 -21.56 -9.59 -6.64
N ASN A 97 -22.46 -10.52 -6.33
CA ASN A 97 -23.71 -10.70 -7.08
C ASN A 97 -24.60 -9.43 -7.07
N VAL A 98 -24.51 -8.63 -6.01
CA VAL A 98 -25.18 -7.32 -5.92
C VAL A 98 -24.65 -6.30 -6.94
N GLN A 99 -23.52 -6.56 -7.59
CA GLN A 99 -22.92 -5.72 -8.63
C GLN A 99 -23.11 -6.33 -10.04
N SER A 100 -24.02 -7.30 -10.23
CA SER A 100 -24.18 -7.98 -11.53
C SER A 100 -24.51 -7.02 -12.67
N ALA A 101 -25.40 -6.06 -12.44
CA ALA A 101 -25.73 -5.03 -13.43
C ALA A 101 -24.51 -4.16 -13.80
N PHE A 102 -23.64 -3.85 -12.84
CA PHE A 102 -22.38 -3.16 -13.10
C PHE A 102 -21.46 -3.99 -14.01
N PHE A 103 -21.29 -5.28 -13.74
CA PHE A 103 -20.41 -6.13 -14.55
C PHE A 103 -20.94 -6.33 -15.97
N GLU A 104 -22.25 -6.46 -16.14
CA GLU A 104 -22.89 -6.48 -17.45
C GLU A 104 -22.64 -5.18 -18.21
N PHE A 105 -22.86 -4.03 -17.56
CA PHE A 105 -22.56 -2.71 -18.11
C PHE A 105 -21.09 -2.57 -18.51
N ARG A 106 -20.16 -2.93 -17.62
CA ARG A 106 -18.71 -2.90 -17.86
C ARG A 106 -18.30 -3.73 -19.08
N SER A 107 -18.96 -4.87 -19.29
CA SER A 107 -18.68 -5.77 -20.42
C SER A 107 -19.01 -5.16 -21.77
N THR A 108 -19.84 -4.11 -21.81
CA THR A 108 -20.11 -3.37 -23.06
C THR A 108 -18.93 -2.50 -23.50
N PHE A 109 -18.00 -2.19 -22.58
CA PHE A 109 -16.81 -1.36 -22.83
C PHE A 109 -15.51 -2.16 -22.81
N ALA A 110 -15.45 -3.27 -22.06
CA ALA A 110 -14.28 -4.12 -21.94
C ALA A 110 -14.19 -5.15 -23.08
N LYS A 111 -12.96 -5.50 -23.49
CA LYS A 111 -12.73 -6.62 -24.40
C LYS A 111 -12.82 -7.94 -23.61
N GLY A 112 -13.86 -8.74 -23.84
CA GLY A 112 -13.99 -10.07 -23.26
C GLY A 112 -15.40 -10.42 -22.81
N ALA A 113 -15.52 -11.57 -22.15
CA ALA A 113 -16.76 -11.97 -21.49
C ALA A 113 -16.95 -11.19 -20.17
N CYS A 114 -18.17 -11.23 -19.63
CA CYS A 114 -18.46 -10.68 -18.32
C CYS A 114 -17.57 -11.34 -17.26
N PRO A 115 -16.93 -10.56 -16.37
CA PRO A 115 -16.01 -11.10 -15.37
C PRO A 115 -16.74 -12.06 -14.42
N GLN A 116 -16.05 -13.12 -14.02
CA GLN A 116 -16.52 -14.13 -13.05
C GLN A 116 -15.43 -14.44 -12.02
N GLY A 117 -15.84 -14.94 -10.87
CA GLY A 117 -14.95 -15.30 -9.78
C GLY A 117 -14.00 -14.17 -9.41
N LEU A 118 -12.70 -14.46 -9.33
CA LEU A 118 -11.67 -13.49 -8.95
C LEU A 118 -11.58 -12.28 -9.89
N GLU A 119 -12.03 -12.37 -11.16
CA GLU A 119 -12.02 -11.24 -12.09
C GLU A 119 -13.02 -10.14 -11.70
N ARG A 120 -14.05 -10.49 -10.90
CA ARG A 120 -14.99 -9.52 -10.30
C ARG A 120 -14.38 -8.76 -9.12
N LEU A 121 -13.33 -9.32 -8.53
CA LEU A 121 -12.59 -8.72 -7.43
C LEU A 121 -11.40 -7.88 -7.94
N PHE A 122 -10.68 -8.38 -8.94
CA PHE A 122 -9.48 -7.75 -9.47
C PHE A 122 -9.20 -8.13 -10.92
N GLN A 123 -8.78 -7.14 -11.71
CA GLN A 123 -8.27 -7.39 -13.05
C GLN A 123 -7.09 -6.47 -13.37
N THR A 124 -6.15 -6.96 -14.17
CA THR A 124 -5.12 -6.14 -14.81
C THR A 124 -5.50 -5.95 -16.28
N VAL A 125 -5.60 -4.70 -16.72
CA VAL A 125 -5.72 -4.35 -18.14
C VAL A 125 -4.33 -3.97 -18.64
N GLU A 126 -3.86 -4.69 -19.67
CA GLU A 126 -2.56 -4.43 -20.30
C GLU A 126 -2.77 -3.62 -21.59
N ILE A 127 -2.15 -2.45 -21.66
CA ILE A 127 -2.23 -1.54 -22.80
C ILE A 127 -0.83 -1.36 -23.39
N PRO A 128 -0.56 -1.83 -24.62
CA PRO A 128 0.72 -1.60 -25.26
C PRO A 128 0.88 -0.12 -25.59
N VAL A 129 2.05 0.46 -25.27
CA VAL A 129 2.38 1.86 -25.55
C VAL A 129 3.76 1.98 -26.18
N ALA A 130 4.05 3.08 -26.87
CA ALA A 130 5.35 3.29 -27.50
C ALA A 130 6.47 3.32 -26.44
N GLY A 131 7.30 2.27 -26.39
CA GLY A 131 8.42 2.14 -25.44
C GLY A 131 8.16 1.26 -24.21
N GLY A 132 7.00 0.59 -24.10
CA GLY A 132 6.72 -0.34 -23.00
C GLY A 132 5.26 -0.76 -22.92
N ARG A 133 4.77 -1.02 -21.70
CA ARG A 133 3.37 -1.33 -21.42
C ARG A 133 2.81 -0.39 -20.36
N LEU A 134 1.51 -0.13 -20.39
CA LEU A 134 0.75 0.45 -19.31
C LEU A 134 -0.12 -0.66 -18.71
N TYR A 135 0.05 -0.92 -17.42
CA TYR A 135 -0.76 -1.84 -16.65
C TYR A 135 -1.74 -1.05 -15.81
N VAL A 136 -3.02 -1.36 -15.93
CA VAL A 136 -4.05 -0.79 -15.06
C VAL A 136 -4.60 -1.89 -14.15
N ASN A 137 -4.25 -1.81 -12.87
CA ASN A 137 -4.71 -2.73 -11.83
C ASN A 137 -6.03 -2.21 -11.26
N ALA A 138 -7.14 -2.84 -11.62
CA ALA A 138 -8.49 -2.47 -11.26
C ALA A 138 -8.97 -3.33 -10.07
N TYR A 139 -9.10 -2.75 -8.88
CA TYR A 139 -9.55 -3.46 -7.67
C TYR A 139 -10.97 -3.05 -7.27
N ASN A 140 -11.83 -4.05 -7.07
CA ASN A 140 -13.18 -3.86 -6.56
C ASN A 140 -13.17 -3.81 -5.02
N THR A 141 -12.85 -2.64 -4.47
CA THR A 141 -12.97 -2.41 -3.01
C THR A 141 -14.40 -2.44 -2.49
N ALA A 142 -15.40 -2.43 -3.39
CA ALA A 142 -16.82 -2.45 -3.05
C ALA A 142 -17.42 -3.86 -2.97
N TRP A 143 -16.61 -4.91 -3.17
CA TRP A 143 -17.10 -6.29 -3.26
C TRP A 143 -17.85 -6.78 -2.01
N LEU A 144 -17.56 -6.20 -0.83
CA LEU A 144 -18.25 -6.45 0.44
C LEU A 144 -19.02 -5.24 0.98
N SER A 145 -19.30 -4.25 0.14
CA SER A 145 -19.99 -3.01 0.52
C SER A 145 -21.34 -3.23 1.19
N THR A 146 -21.82 -2.26 1.95
CA THR A 146 -23.15 -2.32 2.58
C THR A 146 -23.85 -0.96 2.45
N LEU A 147 -25.17 -0.93 2.69
CA LEU A 147 -25.92 0.33 2.72
C LEU A 147 -25.39 1.36 3.73
N SER A 148 -24.75 0.90 4.82
CA SER A 148 -24.22 1.76 5.88
C SER A 148 -22.79 1.35 6.20
N GLU A 149 -21.88 1.67 5.30
CA GLU A 149 -20.46 1.45 5.51
C GLU A 149 -19.86 2.37 6.57
N LYS A 150 -18.85 1.85 7.27
CA LYS A 150 -18.08 2.61 8.24
C LYS A 150 -16.61 2.59 7.84
N PRO A 151 -15.92 3.75 7.97
CA PRO A 151 -14.49 3.78 7.77
C PRO A 151 -13.76 2.80 8.70
N GLY A 152 -12.84 2.00 8.14
CA GLY A 152 -12.01 1.05 8.88
C GLY A 152 -12.58 -0.37 8.96
N GLU A 153 -13.70 -0.65 8.30
CA GLU A 153 -14.38 -1.96 8.33
C GLU A 153 -14.33 -2.70 6.98
N LEU A 154 -13.88 -2.06 5.90
CA LEU A 154 -13.76 -2.74 4.60
C LEU A 154 -12.52 -3.64 4.57
N PHE A 155 -12.51 -4.62 3.68
CA PHE A 155 -11.39 -5.55 3.58
C PHE A 155 -11.18 -6.04 2.15
N MET A 156 -9.92 -6.02 1.70
CA MET A 156 -9.48 -6.59 0.44
C MET A 156 -8.69 -7.89 0.68
N PRO A 157 -9.04 -9.01 0.04
CA PRO A 157 -8.30 -10.26 0.22
C PRO A 157 -6.99 -10.22 -0.59
N VAL A 158 -5.99 -9.52 -0.07
CA VAL A 158 -4.71 -9.21 -0.76
C VAL A 158 -3.95 -10.44 -1.26
N THR A 159 -4.14 -11.59 -0.64
CA THR A 159 -3.56 -12.90 -1.05
C THR A 159 -4.23 -13.51 -2.27
N ARG A 160 -5.32 -12.91 -2.76
CA ARG A 160 -6.00 -13.32 -4.00
C ARG A 160 -5.76 -12.30 -5.12
N LEU A 161 -5.02 -11.23 -4.83
CA LEU A 161 -4.68 -10.16 -5.76
C LEU A 161 -3.30 -10.42 -6.35
N THR A 162 -3.25 -11.20 -7.44
CA THR A 162 -2.00 -11.58 -8.10
C THR A 162 -1.88 -10.86 -9.45
N PRO A 163 -1.36 -9.61 -9.48
CA PRO A 163 -1.04 -8.96 -10.75
C PRO A 163 0.03 -9.78 -11.51
N PRO A 164 0.04 -9.72 -12.85
CA PRO A 164 1.11 -10.28 -13.66
C PRO A 164 2.46 -9.59 -13.35
N ASP A 165 3.55 -10.06 -13.95
CA ASP A 165 4.82 -9.32 -13.88
C ASP A 165 4.68 -8.01 -14.66
N GLN A 166 4.94 -6.88 -13.99
CA GLN A 166 4.67 -5.53 -14.51
C GLN A 166 5.95 -4.69 -14.63
N ARG A 167 7.12 -5.30 -14.50
CA ARG A 167 8.42 -4.59 -14.45
C ARG A 167 8.82 -3.90 -15.76
N ASP A 168 8.16 -4.22 -16.87
CA ASP A 168 8.43 -3.65 -18.20
C ASP A 168 7.48 -2.48 -18.56
N GLY A 169 6.74 -1.94 -17.58
CA GLY A 169 5.72 -0.93 -17.84
C GLY A 169 5.39 0.00 -16.69
N LEU A 170 4.59 1.01 -16.99
CA LEU A 170 3.98 1.89 -16.00
C LEU A 170 2.78 1.18 -15.37
N VAL A 171 2.64 1.24 -14.04
CA VAL A 171 1.52 0.63 -13.32
C VAL A 171 0.63 1.71 -12.71
N VAL A 172 -0.66 1.65 -13.05
CA VAL A 172 -1.70 2.50 -12.48
C VAL A 172 -2.69 1.61 -11.73
N SER A 173 -2.70 1.70 -10.41
CA SER A 173 -3.65 0.98 -9.56
C SER A 173 -4.85 1.87 -9.26
N VAL A 174 -6.07 1.37 -9.50
CA VAL A 174 -7.32 2.09 -9.27
C VAL A 174 -8.28 1.28 -8.42
N PHE A 175 -8.92 1.97 -7.49
CA PHE A 175 -9.98 1.45 -6.64
C PHE A 175 -10.84 2.61 -6.12
N HIS A 176 -12.03 2.29 -5.60
CA HIS A 176 -13.03 3.29 -5.26
C HIS A 176 -12.87 3.85 -3.83
N HIS A 177 -12.71 2.95 -2.84
CA HIS A 177 -12.67 3.36 -1.44
C HIS A 177 -11.29 3.83 -0.99
N PRO A 178 -11.15 4.99 -0.32
CA PRO A 178 -9.88 5.41 0.24
C PRO A 178 -9.31 4.39 1.25
N TYR A 179 -7.99 4.25 1.37
CA TYR A 179 -7.36 3.33 2.33
C TYR A 179 -7.90 3.42 3.77
N GLY A 180 -8.32 4.60 4.23
CA GLY A 180 -8.87 4.79 5.58
C GLY A 180 -10.22 4.10 5.82
N TRP A 181 -10.84 3.56 4.77
CA TRP A 181 -12.06 2.77 4.85
C TRP A 181 -11.79 1.27 5.03
N LEU A 182 -10.60 0.82 4.65
CA LEU A 182 -10.15 -0.54 4.90
C LEU A 182 -9.71 -0.70 6.36
N GLU A 183 -9.87 -1.91 6.90
CA GLU A 183 -9.31 -2.30 8.19
C GLU A 183 -7.81 -1.94 8.24
N PRO A 184 -7.29 -1.34 9.32
CA PRO A 184 -5.94 -0.76 9.32
C PRO A 184 -4.78 -1.69 8.90
N ASN A 185 -4.81 -2.97 9.27
CA ASN A 185 -3.80 -3.94 8.82
C ASN A 185 -4.01 -4.29 7.36
N ASN A 186 -5.26 -4.49 6.95
CA ASN A 186 -5.61 -4.73 5.56
C ASN A 186 -5.22 -3.56 4.64
N ALA A 187 -5.47 -2.32 5.06
CA ALA A 187 -5.08 -1.10 4.38
C ALA A 187 -3.57 -1.01 4.20
N ARG A 188 -2.81 -1.37 5.25
CA ARG A 188 -1.34 -1.44 5.20
C ARG A 188 -0.88 -2.51 4.22
N ASP A 189 -1.53 -3.66 4.19
CA ASP A 189 -1.13 -4.78 3.34
C ASP A 189 -1.45 -4.51 1.87
N PHE A 190 -2.63 -3.96 1.63
CA PHE A 190 -3.05 -3.46 0.33
C PHE A 190 -2.15 -2.31 -0.17
N ARG A 191 -1.60 -1.49 0.75
CA ARG A 191 -0.63 -0.43 0.46
C ARG A 191 0.80 -0.93 0.26
N ASN A 192 1.22 -1.99 0.94
CA ASN A 192 2.56 -2.56 0.77
C ASN A 192 2.73 -3.22 -0.60
N LEU A 193 1.63 -3.56 -1.28
CA LEU A 193 1.66 -3.85 -2.71
C LEU A 193 2.11 -2.64 -3.55
N ALA A 194 2.07 -1.41 -3.00
CA ALA A 194 2.30 -0.15 -3.72
C ALA A 194 3.56 0.65 -3.31
N LEU A 195 4.27 0.32 -2.21
CA LEU A 195 5.54 0.97 -1.83
C LEU A 195 6.77 0.09 -2.12
N PRO A 196 7.74 0.57 -2.91
CA PRO A 196 8.95 -0.20 -3.22
C PRO A 196 9.86 -0.37 -2.00
N GLU A 197 10.21 -1.60 -1.66
CA GLU A 197 11.27 -1.93 -0.70
C GLU A 197 12.47 -2.56 -1.43
N VAL A 198 13.69 -2.28 -0.95
CA VAL A 198 14.91 -2.91 -1.47
C VAL A 198 15.72 -3.55 -0.34
N LYS A 199 16.47 -4.60 -0.69
CA LYS A 199 17.44 -5.26 0.15
C LYS A 199 18.84 -4.98 -0.36
N VAL A 200 19.65 -4.30 0.44
CA VAL A 200 21.08 -4.10 0.18
C VAL A 200 21.86 -5.26 0.78
N ARG A 201 22.69 -5.93 -0.02
CA ARG A 201 23.60 -7.00 0.40
C ARG A 201 25.01 -6.74 -0.08
N VAL A 202 25.98 -7.09 0.76
CA VAL A 202 27.40 -7.17 0.41
C VAL A 202 27.77 -8.64 0.37
N GLU A 203 28.16 -9.14 -0.79
CA GLU A 203 28.54 -10.54 -1.04
C GLU A 203 29.98 -10.57 -1.56
N GLY A 204 30.94 -10.76 -0.66
CA GLY A 204 32.36 -10.55 -0.96
C GLY A 204 32.61 -9.06 -1.23
N GLU A 205 33.15 -8.76 -2.42
CA GLU A 205 33.37 -7.38 -2.88
C GLU A 205 32.16 -6.81 -3.64
N ALA A 206 31.16 -7.63 -3.96
CA ALA A 206 30.00 -7.21 -4.76
C ALA A 206 28.86 -6.67 -3.89
N ILE A 207 28.32 -5.51 -4.27
CA ILE A 207 27.11 -4.94 -3.66
C ILE A 207 25.92 -5.26 -4.56
N ARG A 208 24.85 -5.81 -3.97
CA ARG A 208 23.58 -6.07 -4.66
C ARG A 208 22.45 -5.30 -4.00
N ILE A 209 21.72 -4.54 -4.79
CA ILE A 209 20.43 -3.93 -4.40
C ILE A 209 19.34 -4.75 -5.08
N LEU A 210 18.56 -5.46 -4.27
CA LEU A 210 17.51 -6.35 -4.74
C LEU A 210 16.16 -5.76 -4.35
N PRO A 211 15.30 -5.37 -5.30
CA PRO A 211 13.90 -5.10 -5.00
C PRO A 211 13.31 -6.29 -4.24
N LEU A 212 12.46 -6.00 -3.26
CA LEU A 212 11.77 -7.01 -2.48
C LEU A 212 10.35 -7.15 -3.03
N PRO A 213 10.05 -8.23 -3.77
CA PRO A 213 8.70 -8.44 -4.25
C PRO A 213 7.73 -8.66 -3.09
N PRO A 214 6.47 -8.23 -3.25
CA PRO A 214 5.43 -8.43 -2.24
C PRO A 214 4.92 -9.88 -2.25
N TYR A 215 5.74 -10.82 -1.78
CA TYR A 215 5.34 -12.23 -1.69
C TYR A 215 4.21 -12.43 -0.66
N GLU A 216 3.18 -13.19 -1.00
CA GLU A 216 2.08 -13.55 -0.07
C GLU A 216 2.59 -14.22 1.21
N SER A 217 3.63 -15.05 1.10
CA SER A 217 4.24 -15.71 2.26
C SER A 217 4.78 -14.70 3.29
N ARG A 218 5.20 -13.50 2.87
CA ARG A 218 5.60 -12.43 3.79
C ARG A 218 4.43 -11.88 4.58
N VAL A 219 3.26 -11.77 3.95
CA VAL A 219 2.02 -11.34 4.62
C VAL A 219 1.68 -12.36 5.71
N TRP A 220 1.60 -13.64 5.35
CA TRP A 220 1.29 -14.71 6.32
C TRP A 220 2.27 -14.77 7.49
N VAL A 221 3.58 -14.71 7.22
CA VAL A 221 4.58 -14.70 8.29
C VAL A 221 4.42 -13.46 9.16
N ARG A 222 4.25 -12.27 8.58
CA ARG A 222 4.05 -11.03 9.34
C ARG A 222 2.80 -11.12 10.23
N GLU A 223 1.66 -11.52 9.70
CA GLU A 223 0.40 -11.60 10.46
C GLU A 223 0.50 -12.65 11.58
N ALA A 224 1.13 -13.80 11.35
CA ALA A 224 1.41 -14.78 12.41
C ALA A 224 2.29 -14.18 13.53
N MET A 225 3.27 -13.35 13.17
CA MET A 225 4.12 -12.68 14.17
C MET A 225 3.36 -11.59 14.95
N LEU A 226 2.46 -10.86 14.28
CA LEU A 226 1.58 -9.88 14.91
C LEU A 226 0.61 -10.57 15.88
N LEU A 227 -0.01 -11.67 15.46
CA LEU A 227 -0.90 -12.47 16.29
C LEU A 227 -0.20 -13.02 17.53
N ALA A 228 1.03 -13.54 17.39
CA ALA A 228 1.82 -14.00 18.53
C ALA A 228 2.11 -12.87 19.53
N GLY A 229 2.46 -11.68 19.03
CA GLY A 229 2.69 -10.49 19.86
C GLY A 229 1.43 -9.97 20.54
N TYR A 230 0.30 -10.00 19.84
CA TYR A 230 -1.01 -9.66 20.38
C TYR A 230 -1.39 -10.62 21.51
N ALA A 231 -1.32 -11.93 21.27
CA ALA A 231 -1.63 -12.96 22.25
C ALA A 231 -0.73 -12.87 23.50
N ALA A 232 0.58 -12.67 23.32
CA ALA A 232 1.50 -12.52 24.44
C ALA A 232 1.20 -11.27 25.28
N ALA A 233 0.87 -10.14 24.64
CA ALA A 233 0.51 -8.92 25.34
C ALA A 233 -0.79 -9.08 26.16
N HIS A 234 -1.80 -9.76 25.58
CA HIS A 234 -3.04 -10.09 26.27
C HIS A 234 -2.82 -11.04 27.45
N LEU A 235 -1.97 -12.06 27.29
CA LEU A 235 -1.60 -12.96 28.39
C LEU A 235 -0.92 -12.18 29.51
N ALA A 236 0.06 -11.34 29.20
CA ALA A 236 0.76 -10.54 30.20
C ALA A 236 -0.20 -9.62 30.96
N LEU A 237 -1.14 -8.98 30.27
CA LEU A 237 -2.15 -8.14 30.91
C LEU A 237 -3.08 -8.95 31.83
N ARG A 238 -3.56 -10.11 31.38
CA ARG A 238 -4.48 -10.98 32.14
C ARG A 238 -3.83 -11.49 33.43
N GLU A 239 -2.57 -11.90 33.35
CA GLU A 239 -1.81 -12.47 34.48
C GLU A 239 -1.10 -11.41 35.33
N GLY A 240 -1.23 -10.12 34.99
CA GLY A 240 -0.59 -9.02 35.71
C GLY A 240 0.94 -9.00 35.59
N LEU A 241 1.49 -9.56 34.51
CA LEU A 241 2.94 -9.61 34.27
C LEU A 241 3.45 -8.25 33.78
N PRO A 242 4.49 -7.67 34.40
CA PRO A 242 5.23 -6.56 33.82
C PRO A 242 5.80 -6.96 32.46
N PHE A 243 5.58 -6.13 31.44
CA PHE A 243 5.90 -6.50 30.05
C PHE A 243 6.32 -5.29 29.21
N PRO A 244 7.21 -5.47 28.21
CA PRO A 244 7.57 -4.41 27.27
C PRO A 244 6.50 -4.29 26.17
N PHE A 245 5.49 -3.46 26.39
CA PHE A 245 4.44 -3.19 25.42
C PHE A 245 4.93 -2.27 24.30
N ALA A 246 4.54 -2.57 23.06
CA ALA A 246 4.81 -1.74 21.89
C ALA A 246 3.59 -0.86 21.61
N THR A 247 3.78 0.44 21.74
CA THR A 247 2.71 1.44 21.70
C THR A 247 2.98 2.47 20.62
N GLN A 248 1.92 3.02 20.03
CA GLN A 248 2.05 4.09 19.06
C GLN A 248 0.81 4.97 19.12
N GLU A 249 1.02 6.24 19.41
CA GLU A 249 -0.03 7.25 19.41
C GLU A 249 -0.57 7.52 17.99
N ALA A 250 -1.72 8.17 17.92
CA ALA A 250 -2.31 8.58 16.66
C ALA A 250 -1.37 9.52 15.89
N PRO A 251 -1.40 9.50 14.54
CA PRO A 251 -0.63 10.44 13.73
C PRO A 251 -0.97 11.88 14.09
N THR A 252 0.00 12.78 13.91
CA THR A 252 -0.13 14.22 14.23
C THR A 252 -1.19 14.92 13.39
N ARG A 253 -1.45 14.42 12.18
CA ARG A 253 -2.49 14.88 11.27
C ARG A 253 -2.98 13.73 10.42
N ARG A 254 -4.23 13.83 9.94
CA ARG A 254 -4.74 12.95 8.89
C ARG A 254 -4.21 13.47 7.54
N VAL A 255 -3.75 12.55 6.71
CA VAL A 255 -3.33 12.84 5.34
C VAL A 255 -4.18 11.97 4.44
N GLU A 256 -4.96 12.61 3.58
CA GLU A 256 -5.80 11.96 2.59
C GLU A 256 -5.02 11.78 1.28
N GLY A 257 -5.43 10.82 0.47
CA GLY A 257 -4.75 10.47 -0.77
C GLY A 257 -3.82 9.27 -0.66
N GLU A 258 -3.48 8.76 -1.84
CA GLU A 258 -2.95 7.41 -2.05
C GLU A 258 -1.71 7.41 -2.95
N SER A 259 -1.38 8.57 -3.49
CA SER A 259 -0.19 8.78 -4.31
C SER A 259 1.09 8.64 -3.47
N LEU A 260 2.23 8.46 -4.12
CA LEU A 260 3.51 8.31 -3.44
C LEU A 260 3.83 9.53 -2.55
N SER A 261 3.45 10.73 -2.98
CA SER A 261 3.56 11.95 -2.19
C SER A 261 2.64 11.94 -0.96
N ALA A 262 1.40 11.45 -1.09
CA ALA A 262 0.49 11.30 0.05
C ALA A 262 0.99 10.26 1.06
N LEU A 263 1.53 9.12 0.57
CA LEU A 263 2.14 8.10 1.41
C LEU A 263 3.40 8.61 2.13
N TRP A 264 4.21 9.41 1.44
CA TRP A 264 5.36 10.11 2.00
C TRP A 264 4.94 11.06 3.12
N GLU A 265 3.89 11.85 2.90
CA GLU A 265 3.32 12.75 3.91
C GLU A 265 2.70 12.01 5.09
N GLN A 266 1.99 10.90 4.85
CA GLN A 266 1.45 10.03 5.90
C GLN A 266 2.57 9.50 6.79
N ARG A 267 3.65 8.98 6.19
CA ARG A 267 4.82 8.48 6.94
C ARG A 267 5.41 9.56 7.84
N LYS A 268 5.48 10.81 7.38
CA LYS A 268 5.94 11.95 8.19
C LYS A 268 4.98 12.33 9.30
N ALA A 269 3.67 12.15 9.08
CA ALA A 269 2.65 12.44 10.08
C ALA A 269 2.60 11.39 11.22
N MET A 270 3.06 10.16 10.97
CA MET A 270 3.07 9.08 11.95
C MET A 270 3.98 9.38 13.13
N LYS A 271 3.46 9.17 14.35
CA LYS A 271 4.28 9.20 15.56
C LYS A 271 5.16 7.96 15.63
N ARG A 272 6.34 8.10 16.23
CA ARG A 272 7.26 6.97 16.47
C ARG A 272 6.61 5.95 17.41
N ALA A 273 6.77 4.66 17.10
CA ALA A 273 6.42 3.60 18.03
C ALA A 273 7.39 3.60 19.23
N GLN A 274 6.83 3.50 20.44
CA GLN A 274 7.56 3.55 21.70
C GLN A 274 7.35 2.24 22.47
N LEU A 275 8.40 1.78 23.14
CA LEU A 275 8.29 0.64 24.04
C LEU A 275 8.01 1.18 25.44
N LYS A 276 6.96 0.67 26.09
CA LYS A 276 6.49 1.15 27.38
C LYS A 276 6.25 -0.04 28.31
N ALA A 277 6.45 0.19 29.61
CA ALA A 277 6.09 -0.77 30.65
C ALA A 277 4.59 -0.79 30.96
N VAL A 278 3.81 0.11 30.33
CA VAL A 278 2.36 0.27 30.51
C VAL A 278 1.67 -0.01 29.17
N PRO A 279 0.59 -0.81 29.17
CA PRO A 279 -0.16 -1.12 27.96
C PRO A 279 -0.82 0.14 27.37
N ALA A 280 -0.72 0.30 26.05
CA ALA A 280 -1.47 1.31 25.30
C ALA A 280 -1.67 0.86 23.84
N PRO A 281 -2.62 1.48 23.10
CA PRO A 281 -2.87 1.15 21.71
C PRO A 281 -1.66 1.38 20.80
N HIS A 282 -1.61 0.62 19.71
CA HIS A 282 -0.67 0.82 18.62
C HIS A 282 -1.43 1.25 17.36
N LYS A 283 -1.61 2.56 17.19
CA LYS A 283 -2.49 3.13 16.15
C LYS A 283 -2.09 2.76 14.72
N GLY A 284 -0.80 2.70 14.39
CA GLY A 284 -0.37 2.26 13.06
C GLY A 284 -0.50 0.77 12.77
N LEU A 285 -0.82 -0.06 13.78
CA LEU A 285 -1.14 -1.48 13.61
C LEU A 285 -2.65 -1.74 13.77
N GLY A 286 -3.46 -0.73 14.12
CA GLY A 286 -4.87 -0.94 14.48
C GLY A 286 -5.09 -1.79 15.74
N LEU A 287 -4.05 -2.13 16.50
CA LEU A 287 -4.17 -3.03 17.64
C LEU A 287 -4.42 -2.25 18.95
N PRO A 288 -5.38 -2.68 19.80
CA PRO A 288 -5.63 -2.06 21.10
C PRO A 288 -4.50 -2.33 22.11
N LEU A 289 -3.75 -3.41 21.90
CA LEU A 289 -2.66 -3.87 22.76
C LEU A 289 -1.66 -4.67 21.92
N TYR A 290 -0.36 -4.47 22.11
CA TYR A 290 0.65 -5.23 21.37
C TYR A 290 1.98 -5.30 22.11
N ALA A 291 2.72 -6.39 21.92
CA ALA A 291 4.09 -6.56 22.40
C ALA A 291 4.91 -7.37 21.38
N GLN A 292 6.21 -7.10 21.31
CA GLN A 292 7.10 -7.80 20.38
C GLN A 292 7.72 -9.03 21.06
N VAL A 293 7.48 -10.23 20.53
CA VAL A 293 7.90 -11.51 21.15
C VAL A 293 8.49 -12.52 20.17
N THR A 294 8.71 -12.14 18.93
CA THR A 294 9.00 -13.08 17.82
C THR A 294 10.42 -12.98 17.29
N SER A 295 11.28 -12.19 17.93
CA SER A 295 12.66 -11.99 17.49
C SER A 295 13.65 -11.84 18.66
N PRO A 296 13.63 -12.72 19.68
CA PRO A 296 14.48 -12.61 20.87
C PRO A 296 15.99 -12.71 20.57
N LEU A 297 16.37 -13.32 19.44
CA LEU A 297 17.78 -13.42 19.03
C LEU A 297 18.37 -12.10 18.52
N ARG A 298 17.53 -11.16 18.08
CA ARG A 298 17.97 -9.91 17.44
C ARG A 298 17.36 -8.64 18.06
N ARG A 299 16.39 -8.79 18.95
CA ARG A 299 15.77 -7.68 19.70
C ARG A 299 15.80 -8.00 21.18
N TYR A 300 16.50 -7.15 21.94
CA TYR A 300 16.67 -7.34 23.38
C TYR A 300 15.33 -7.36 24.13
N LEU A 301 14.37 -6.51 23.76
CA LEU A 301 13.09 -6.45 24.47
C LEU A 301 12.15 -7.63 24.15
N ASP A 302 12.31 -8.30 23.01
CA ASP A 302 11.68 -9.61 22.78
C ASP A 302 12.28 -10.67 23.72
N LEU A 303 13.58 -10.62 23.99
CA LEU A 303 14.21 -11.49 24.97
C LEU A 303 13.70 -11.21 26.39
N VAL A 304 13.54 -9.94 26.78
CA VAL A 304 12.94 -9.57 28.07
C VAL A 304 11.51 -10.08 28.18
N ALA A 305 10.70 -9.94 27.13
CA ALA A 305 9.36 -10.51 27.07
C ALA A 305 9.39 -12.04 27.27
N HIS A 306 10.31 -12.76 26.61
CA HIS A 306 10.50 -14.19 26.81
C HIS A 306 10.91 -14.54 28.24
N GLN A 307 11.78 -13.74 28.87
CA GLN A 307 12.17 -13.95 30.27
C GLN A 307 10.97 -13.83 31.22
N GLN A 308 10.07 -12.87 30.99
CA GLN A 308 8.84 -12.72 31.79
C GLN A 308 7.91 -13.92 31.64
N LEU A 309 7.65 -14.34 30.39
CA LEU A 309 6.80 -15.50 30.11
C LEU A 309 7.39 -16.78 30.72
N ARG A 310 8.71 -16.98 30.61
CA ARG A 310 9.39 -18.16 31.16
C ARG A 310 9.38 -18.17 32.69
N ALA A 311 9.63 -17.03 33.33
CA ALA A 311 9.57 -16.93 34.79
C ALA A 311 8.16 -17.30 35.29
N TRP A 312 7.13 -16.72 34.67
CA TRP A 312 5.73 -17.06 34.97
C TRP A 312 5.42 -18.55 34.77
N LEU A 313 5.79 -19.14 33.63
CA LEU A 313 5.56 -20.58 33.35
C LEU A 313 6.23 -21.50 34.38
N LYS A 314 7.36 -21.07 34.94
CA LYS A 314 8.11 -21.84 35.95
C LYS A 314 7.72 -21.51 37.39
N SER A 315 6.77 -20.58 37.60
CA SER A 315 6.47 -20.03 38.92
C SER A 315 7.70 -19.41 39.62
N GLU A 316 8.67 -18.92 38.83
CA GLU A 316 9.80 -18.12 39.30
C GLU A 316 9.38 -16.64 39.39
N ARG A 317 10.12 -15.82 40.14
CA ARG A 317 9.85 -14.38 40.26
C ARG A 317 10.05 -13.68 38.90
N PRO A 318 9.01 -13.07 38.29
CA PRO A 318 9.17 -12.20 37.12
C PRO A 318 9.89 -10.90 37.50
N LEU A 319 10.26 -10.12 36.48
CA LEU A 319 10.83 -8.80 36.73
C LEU A 319 9.68 -7.89 37.19
N THR A 320 9.98 -6.97 38.08
CA THR A 320 9.06 -5.91 38.49
C THR A 320 8.87 -4.89 37.35
N GLN A 321 7.82 -4.07 37.45
CA GLN A 321 7.59 -3.00 36.48
C GLN A 321 8.77 -2.01 36.40
N ALA A 322 9.41 -1.71 37.53
CA ALA A 322 10.61 -0.86 37.57
C ALA A 322 11.79 -1.50 36.83
N GLU A 323 12.03 -2.80 37.03
CA GLU A 323 13.10 -3.55 36.38
C GLU A 323 12.87 -3.71 34.86
N VAL A 324 11.62 -3.82 34.41
CA VAL A 324 11.27 -3.80 32.98
C VAL A 324 11.46 -2.40 32.40
N LEU A 325 11.03 -1.36 33.10
CA LEU A 325 11.20 0.03 32.67
C LEU A 325 12.68 0.41 32.51
N GLU A 326 13.53 -0.02 33.44
CA GLU A 326 14.99 0.18 33.36
C GLU A 326 15.57 -0.44 32.08
N ARG A 327 15.17 -1.69 31.76
CA ARG A 327 15.61 -2.38 30.54
C ARG A 327 15.08 -1.73 29.27
N VAL A 328 13.84 -1.25 29.28
CA VAL A 328 13.27 -0.47 28.17
C VAL A 328 14.09 0.81 27.96
N GLY A 329 14.38 1.56 29.03
CA GLY A 329 15.21 2.76 28.96
C GLY A 329 16.61 2.48 28.41
N ALA A 330 17.27 1.42 28.88
CA ALA A 330 18.59 1.01 28.38
C ALA A 330 18.56 0.64 26.88
N ALA A 331 17.51 -0.07 26.44
CA ALA A 331 17.33 -0.43 25.04
C ALA A 331 17.03 0.78 24.15
N GLU A 332 16.18 1.71 24.61
CA GLU A 332 15.84 2.93 23.86
C GLU A 332 17.04 3.88 23.73
N ALA A 333 17.89 3.96 24.76
CA ALA A 333 19.09 4.81 24.74
C ALA A 333 20.07 4.44 23.61
N VAL A 334 20.14 3.15 23.23
CA VAL A 334 21.03 2.67 22.15
C VAL A 334 20.32 2.48 20.81
N ALA A 335 18.98 2.39 20.81
CA ALA A 335 18.20 2.06 19.62
C ALA A 335 18.42 3.03 18.46
N ASP A 336 18.57 4.33 18.75
CA ASP A 336 18.73 5.34 17.73
C ASP A 336 20.11 5.29 17.07
N TRP A 337 21.15 5.00 17.85
CA TRP A 337 22.51 4.78 17.31
C TRP A 337 22.59 3.53 16.44
N VAL A 338 21.95 2.43 16.85
CA VAL A 338 21.92 1.19 16.06
C VAL A 338 21.22 1.41 14.71
N ARG A 339 20.04 2.06 14.72
CA ARG A 339 19.29 2.36 13.49
C ARG A 339 20.07 3.32 12.59
N GLU A 340 20.71 4.33 13.18
CA GLU A 340 21.47 5.31 12.42
C GLU A 340 22.72 4.68 11.79
N ALA A 341 23.43 3.82 12.52
CA ALA A 341 24.54 3.05 11.98
C ALA A 341 24.08 2.16 10.82
N GLU A 342 23.00 1.39 10.98
CA GLU A 342 22.45 0.55 9.91
C GLU A 342 22.05 1.38 8.67
N ARG A 343 21.36 2.51 8.87
CA ARG A 343 20.94 3.42 7.80
C ARG A 343 22.14 3.98 7.05
N LYS A 344 23.17 4.46 7.76
CA LYS A 344 24.40 5.00 7.17
C LYS A 344 25.20 3.93 6.43
N SER A 345 25.31 2.71 6.98
CA SER A 345 25.97 1.60 6.30
C SER A 345 25.24 1.20 5.02
N LYS A 346 23.91 1.08 5.05
CA LYS A 346 23.09 0.81 3.86
C LYS A 346 23.29 1.89 2.80
N LEU A 347 23.23 3.17 3.21
CA LEU A 347 23.45 4.29 2.31
C LEU A 347 24.85 4.25 1.70
N HIS A 348 25.89 4.06 2.51
CA HIS A 348 27.27 3.93 2.02
C HIS A 348 27.41 2.84 0.96
N CYS A 349 26.87 1.65 1.22
CA CYS A 349 26.88 0.56 0.24
C CYS A 349 26.08 0.91 -1.03
N THR A 350 24.92 1.55 -0.89
CA THR A 350 24.14 2.04 -2.04
C THR A 350 24.93 3.07 -2.86
N LEU A 351 25.67 3.97 -2.22
CA LEU A 351 26.50 4.97 -2.92
C LEU A 351 27.68 4.34 -3.66
N LEU A 352 28.35 3.36 -3.05
CA LEU A 352 29.40 2.58 -3.73
C LEU A 352 28.85 1.87 -4.97
N TYR A 353 27.68 1.23 -4.83
CA TYR A 353 26.99 0.60 -5.95
C TYR A 353 26.70 1.59 -7.09
N LEU A 354 26.27 2.81 -6.76
CA LEU A 354 26.02 3.88 -7.73
C LEU A 354 27.30 4.41 -8.37
N GLN A 355 28.40 4.54 -7.63
CA GLN A 355 29.70 4.97 -8.18
C GLN A 355 30.27 3.96 -9.17
N GLU A 356 30.09 2.66 -8.92
CA GLU A 356 30.60 1.60 -9.79
C GLU A 356 29.76 1.47 -11.07
N ARG A 357 28.42 1.55 -10.96
CA ARG A 357 27.50 1.19 -12.04
C ARG A 357 26.80 2.37 -12.70
N GLY A 358 26.86 3.55 -12.11
CA GLY A 358 25.98 4.66 -12.44
C GLY A 358 24.51 4.35 -12.16
N TYR A 359 23.65 5.29 -12.51
CA TYR A 359 22.19 5.09 -12.48
C TYR A 359 21.50 6.08 -13.42
N GLU A 360 20.58 5.57 -14.22
CA GLU A 360 19.60 6.36 -14.96
C GLU A 360 18.25 5.67 -14.87
N GLY A 361 17.33 6.23 -14.09
CA GLY A 361 16.05 5.55 -13.83
C GLY A 361 14.97 6.49 -13.34
N PRO A 362 13.78 5.95 -13.04
CA PRO A 362 12.63 6.73 -12.64
C PRO A 362 12.81 7.31 -11.23
N GLY A 363 12.38 8.55 -11.06
CA GLY A 363 12.21 9.22 -9.79
C GLY A 363 10.83 9.88 -9.71
N VAL A 364 10.12 9.70 -8.60
CA VAL A 364 8.78 10.29 -8.40
C VAL A 364 8.87 11.44 -7.41
N LEU A 365 8.38 12.64 -7.79
CA LEU A 365 8.41 13.83 -6.94
C LEU A 365 7.45 13.68 -5.76
N VAL A 366 7.96 13.41 -4.55
CA VAL A 366 7.12 13.18 -3.36
C VAL A 366 7.00 14.39 -2.45
N GLU A 367 7.89 15.38 -2.58
CA GLU A 367 7.87 16.60 -1.77
C GLU A 367 8.54 17.76 -2.50
N ARG A 368 8.05 18.99 -2.31
CA ARG A 368 8.66 20.23 -2.82
C ARG A 368 9.23 21.05 -1.68
N ARG A 369 10.46 21.55 -1.84
CA ARG A 369 11.17 22.38 -0.86
C ARG A 369 11.75 23.61 -1.56
N GLY A 370 10.97 24.68 -1.64
CA GLY A 370 11.37 25.88 -2.37
C GLY A 370 11.65 25.57 -3.85
N GLY A 371 12.86 25.88 -4.32
CA GLY A 371 13.31 25.59 -5.68
C GLY A 371 13.82 24.15 -5.91
N GLN A 372 13.66 23.25 -4.93
CA GLN A 372 14.10 21.86 -5.03
C GLN A 372 12.93 20.87 -4.90
N GLY A 373 13.07 19.71 -5.53
CA GLY A 373 12.18 18.57 -5.43
C GLY A 373 12.86 17.40 -4.74
N VAL A 374 12.14 16.72 -3.86
CA VAL A 374 12.55 15.44 -3.28
C VAL A 374 11.92 14.34 -4.12
N PHE A 375 12.74 13.57 -4.80
CA PHE A 375 12.33 12.44 -5.62
C PHE A 375 12.59 11.13 -4.87
N LEU A 376 11.58 10.26 -4.81
CA LEU A 376 11.76 8.86 -4.41
C LEU A 376 12.25 8.08 -5.63
N LEU A 377 13.29 7.25 -5.46
CA LEU A 377 13.83 6.35 -6.49
C LEU A 377 13.44 4.91 -6.11
N PRO A 378 12.30 4.39 -6.61
CA PRO A 378 11.75 3.07 -6.26
C PRO A 378 12.78 1.93 -6.28
N GLU A 379 13.57 1.87 -7.34
CA GLU A 379 14.52 0.79 -7.61
C GLU A 379 15.69 0.75 -6.63
N LEU A 380 15.97 1.90 -5.99
CA LEU A 380 17.08 2.06 -5.05
C LEU A 380 16.61 2.16 -3.59
N GLY A 381 15.31 2.38 -3.36
CA GLY A 381 14.77 2.73 -2.04
C GLY A 381 15.44 3.99 -1.45
N LEU A 382 15.91 4.89 -2.32
CA LEU A 382 16.64 6.12 -1.98
C LEU A 382 15.77 7.34 -2.30
N THR A 383 16.04 8.47 -1.65
CA THR A 383 15.53 9.78 -2.09
C THR A 383 16.64 10.67 -2.60
N ALA A 384 16.40 11.39 -3.69
CA ALA A 384 17.30 12.41 -4.24
C ALA A 384 16.68 13.80 -4.10
N GLN A 385 17.49 14.79 -3.70
CA GLN A 385 17.10 16.20 -3.76
C GLN A 385 17.68 16.81 -5.03
N VAL A 386 16.82 17.35 -5.88
CA VAL A 386 17.21 17.86 -7.21
C VAL A 386 16.60 19.24 -7.41
N ALA A 387 17.38 20.17 -7.98
CA ALA A 387 16.88 21.49 -8.34
C ALA A 387 15.79 21.37 -9.41
N LEU A 388 14.69 22.10 -9.22
CA LEU A 388 13.58 22.14 -10.16
C LEU A 388 13.75 23.35 -11.09
N PRO A 389 13.94 23.16 -12.40
CA PRO A 389 14.01 24.28 -13.35
C PRO A 389 12.66 25.00 -13.48
N SER A 390 11.57 24.29 -13.21
CA SER A 390 10.20 24.82 -13.16
C SER A 390 9.37 24.07 -12.12
N PRO A 391 8.25 24.64 -11.63
CA PRO A 391 7.38 23.95 -10.69
C PRO A 391 6.76 22.70 -11.33
N LEU A 392 7.06 21.53 -10.75
CA LEU A 392 6.43 20.27 -11.12
C LEU A 392 5.30 19.92 -10.14
N PRO A 393 4.19 19.33 -10.60
CA PRO A 393 3.19 18.72 -9.72
C PRO A 393 3.78 17.60 -8.87
N LEU A 394 3.27 17.39 -7.66
CA LEU A 394 3.62 16.19 -6.89
C LEU A 394 3.21 14.94 -7.67
N ASP A 395 3.91 13.84 -7.42
CA ASP A 395 3.77 12.55 -8.09
C ASP A 395 4.17 12.55 -9.57
N THR A 396 4.75 13.64 -10.07
CA THR A 396 5.39 13.65 -11.40
C THR A 396 6.57 12.69 -11.41
N GLU A 397 6.53 11.73 -12.33
CA GLU A 397 7.66 10.86 -12.63
C GLU A 397 8.59 11.54 -13.63
N VAL A 398 9.89 11.51 -13.32
CA VAL A 398 10.96 12.03 -14.17
C VAL A 398 12.09 11.01 -14.23
N ARG A 399 12.92 11.07 -15.27
CA ARG A 399 14.18 10.32 -15.25
C ARG A 399 15.25 11.11 -14.54
N LEU A 400 15.97 10.44 -13.65
CA LEU A 400 17.09 10.98 -12.92
C LEU A 400 18.36 10.24 -13.32
N ARG A 401 19.43 11.01 -13.55
CA ARG A 401 20.79 10.50 -13.73
C ARG A 401 21.59 10.73 -12.46
N PHE A 402 22.26 9.69 -11.98
CA PHE A 402 23.31 9.80 -10.96
C PHE A 402 24.54 10.50 -11.54
N LEU A 403 25.04 11.51 -10.83
CA LEU A 403 26.23 12.27 -11.24
C LEU A 403 27.46 11.82 -10.47
N GLU A 404 27.38 11.91 -9.15
CA GLU A 404 28.48 11.62 -8.25
C GLU A 404 27.95 11.36 -6.83
N ALA A 405 28.80 10.76 -5.99
CA ALA A 405 28.55 10.60 -4.57
C ALA A 405 29.77 11.01 -3.76
N ASP A 406 29.53 11.68 -2.64
CA ASP A 406 30.52 11.87 -1.57
C ASP A 406 30.27 10.79 -0.51
N LEU A 407 31.14 9.79 -0.48
CA LEU A 407 31.06 8.69 0.49
C LEU A 407 31.32 9.13 1.93
N THR A 408 32.07 10.22 2.13
CA THR A 408 32.41 10.74 3.45
C THR A 408 31.23 11.50 4.05
N ALA A 409 30.58 12.33 3.23
CA ALA A 409 29.37 13.05 3.61
C ALA A 409 28.10 12.18 3.56
N LEU A 410 28.16 11.02 2.89
CA LEU A 410 27.01 10.17 2.55
C LEU A 410 25.94 10.92 1.74
N GLU A 411 26.41 11.68 0.74
CA GLU A 411 25.57 12.46 -0.15
C GLU A 411 25.69 11.94 -1.59
N ALA A 412 24.59 11.99 -2.33
CA ALA A 412 24.57 11.71 -3.75
C ALA A 412 23.93 12.87 -4.51
N ARG A 413 24.50 13.18 -5.67
CA ARG A 413 23.96 14.19 -6.58
C ARG A 413 23.31 13.50 -7.77
N PHE A 414 22.10 13.96 -8.05
CA PHE A 414 21.32 13.54 -9.21
C PHE A 414 20.90 14.78 -10.00
N ALA A 415 20.70 14.60 -11.30
CA ALA A 415 20.10 15.61 -12.17
C ALA A 415 18.88 15.05 -12.89
N LEU A 416 17.94 15.95 -13.19
CA LEU A 416 16.86 15.69 -14.14
C LEU A 416 17.47 15.46 -15.52
N LEU A 417 16.97 14.45 -16.22
CA LEU A 417 17.30 14.18 -17.62
C LEU A 417 16.38 14.92 -18.59
#